data_AF-A0A523TBI3-F1
#
_entry.id   AF-A0A523TBI3-F1
#
_cell.length_a   1.000
_cell.length_b   1.000
_cell.length_c   1.000
_cell.angle_alpha   90.00
_cell.angle_beta   90.00
_cell.angle_gamma   90.00
#
_symmetry.space_group_name_H-M   'P 1'
#
loop_
_entity.id
_entity.type
_entity.pdbx_description
1 polymer ?
#
loop_
_entity_poly.entity_id
_entity_poly.type
_entity_poly.pdbx_seq_one_letter_code
_entity_poly.pdbx_strand_id
1 'polypeptide(L)'
;SGRIHTSTVTVAVLPEPEEIEVEINPEDLKIDTFHASGAGGQHVNVTDSAVRITHNPTGLTAQCQDERSQHQNKIKAMRILRAKLLQAREEKQQNEISEQRKAQIGRGDRSERIRTYNFPEGRVTDHRFQVRVYNLENILNGEMDNLLESIHQKIRDRKVVSERE
;
A
#
# COMPACT_ATOMS: atom_id res chain seq x y z
N SER A 1 -14.48 9.24 -41.98
CA SER A 1 -13.41 8.23 -41.88
C SER A 1 -13.69 7.36 -40.66
N GLY A 2 -14.18 6.13 -40.86
CA GLY A 2 -14.61 5.22 -39.79
C GLY A 2 -13.57 4.13 -39.51
N ARG A 3 -12.40 4.54 -39.02
CA ARG A 3 -11.30 3.59 -38.74
C ARG A 3 -11.49 2.95 -37.37
N ILE A 4 -11.43 1.62 -37.33
CA ILE A 4 -11.46 0.87 -36.07
C ILE A 4 -10.09 0.99 -35.41
N HIS A 5 -10.07 1.42 -34.15
CA HIS A 5 -8.87 1.49 -33.32
C HIS A 5 -8.92 0.42 -32.22
N THR A 6 -7.75 -0.02 -31.77
CA THR A 6 -7.63 -0.88 -30.60
C THR A 6 -7.03 -0.07 -29.46
N SER A 7 -7.73 -0.03 -28.34
CA SER A 7 -7.28 0.59 -27.09
C SER A 7 -7.03 -0.47 -26.03
N THR A 8 -6.21 -0.15 -25.03
CA THR A 8 -5.98 -0.99 -23.85
C THR A 8 -6.44 -0.26 -22.59
N VAL A 9 -6.86 -1.03 -21.60
CA VAL A 9 -7.21 -0.55 -20.26
C VAL A 9 -6.73 -1.59 -19.26
N THR A 10 -6.29 -1.12 -18.10
CA THR A 10 -5.77 -1.96 -17.03
C THR A 10 -6.64 -1.79 -15.79
N VAL A 11 -6.92 -2.91 -15.12
CA VAL A 11 -7.76 -2.94 -13.92
C VAL A 11 -7.01 -3.78 -12.90
N ALA A 12 -6.62 -3.16 -11.79
CA ALA A 12 -6.10 -3.86 -10.61
C ALA A 12 -7.19 -3.94 -9.55
N VAL A 13 -7.29 -5.09 -8.90
CA VAL A 13 -8.21 -5.30 -7.78
C VAL A 13 -7.37 -5.64 -6.57
N LEU A 14 -7.41 -4.77 -5.56
CA LEU A 14 -6.67 -4.89 -4.32
C LEU A 14 -7.66 -4.86 -3.16
N PRO A 15 -7.40 -5.59 -2.06
CA PRO A 15 -8.19 -5.46 -0.85
C PRO A 15 -8.06 -4.06 -0.26
N GLU A 16 -9.09 -3.64 0.48
CA GLU A 16 -9.05 -2.38 1.21
C GLU A 16 -8.01 -2.48 2.33
N PRO A 17 -7.09 -1.51 2.45
CA PRO A 17 -6.10 -1.51 3.53
C PRO A 17 -6.74 -1.11 4.86
N GLU A 18 -6.32 -1.76 5.94
CA GLU A 18 -6.67 -1.33 7.30
C GLU A 18 -5.84 -0.11 7.72
N GLU A 19 -6.40 0.72 8.62
CA GLU A 19 -5.67 1.84 9.20
C GLU A 19 -4.52 1.34 10.08
N ILE A 20 -3.32 1.89 9.86
CA ILE A 20 -2.14 1.51 10.63
C ILE A 20 -2.13 2.31 11.94
N GLU A 21 -2.36 1.62 13.06
CA GLU A 21 -2.11 2.20 14.38
C GLU A 21 -0.67 1.88 14.84
N VAL A 22 0.00 2.89 15.40
CA VAL A 22 1.34 2.73 15.97
C VAL A 22 1.27 2.72 17.48
N GLU A 23 1.17 1.52 18.03
CA GLU A 23 1.45 1.30 19.45
C GLU A 23 2.96 1.24 19.68
N ILE A 24 3.44 1.98 20.69
CA ILE A 24 4.84 2.00 21.10
C ILE A 24 4.92 1.40 22.49
N ASN A 25 5.57 0.24 22.61
CA ASN A 25 5.90 -0.33 23.90
C ASN A 25 7.01 0.52 24.57
N PRO A 26 6.83 1.00 25.82
CA PRO A 26 7.87 1.72 26.54
C PRO A 26 9.19 0.96 26.68
N GLU A 27 9.17 -0.38 26.70
CA GLU A 27 10.37 -1.22 26.84
C GLU A 27 11.28 -1.17 25.59
N ASP A 28 10.71 -0.85 24.43
CA ASP A 28 11.45 -0.73 23.16
C ASP A 28 12.14 0.63 23.01
N LEU A 29 11.98 1.52 23.99
CA LEU A 29 12.48 2.89 23.94
C LEU A 29 13.74 3.04 24.78
N LYS A 30 14.82 3.48 24.13
CA LYS A 30 15.98 4.01 24.81
C LYS A 30 15.87 5.52 24.91
N ILE A 31 15.84 6.04 26.14
CA ILE A 31 15.73 7.47 26.42
C ILE A 31 17.06 7.97 26.98
N ASP A 32 17.74 8.81 26.22
CA ASP A 32 19.00 9.45 26.61
C ASP A 32 18.74 10.93 26.91
N THR A 33 19.24 11.42 28.04
CA THR A 33 19.18 12.83 28.45
C THR A 33 20.55 13.46 28.35
N PHE A 34 20.63 14.69 27.84
CA PHE A 34 21.89 15.40 27.65
C PHE A 34 21.70 16.91 27.78
N HIS A 35 22.83 17.63 27.82
CA HIS A 35 22.83 19.09 27.90
C HIS A 35 22.34 19.69 26.58
N ALA A 36 21.42 20.65 26.66
CA ALA A 36 20.91 21.33 25.48
C ALA A 36 22.02 22.14 24.78
N SER A 37 22.03 22.12 23.45
CA SER A 37 23.01 22.87 22.65
C SER A 37 22.49 24.26 22.29
N GLY A 38 23.25 25.33 22.53
CA GLY A 38 22.92 26.67 22.04
C GLY A 38 23.54 27.81 22.85
N ALA A 39 23.27 29.05 22.42
CA ALA A 39 23.67 30.26 23.14
C ALA A 39 22.81 30.45 24.40
N GLY A 40 23.05 29.62 25.41
CA GLY A 40 22.34 29.62 26.68
C GLY A 40 23.19 30.14 27.83
N GLY A 41 22.53 30.67 28.87
CA GLY A 41 23.18 31.02 30.14
C GLY A 41 23.52 29.79 30.99
N GLN A 42 23.85 30.02 32.26
CA GLN A 42 24.23 28.96 33.22
C GLN A 42 23.26 27.77 33.25
N HIS A 43 21.95 28.01 33.11
CA HIS A 43 20.94 26.96 33.10
C HIS A 43 21.08 25.97 31.94
N VAL A 44 21.54 26.39 30.77
CA VAL A 44 21.71 25.51 29.60
C VAL A 44 22.98 24.66 29.74
N ASN A 45 24.00 25.19 30.43
CA ASN A 45 25.29 24.52 30.60
C ASN A 45 25.33 23.54 31.80
N VAL A 46 24.32 23.56 32.68
CA VAL A 46 24.31 22.76 33.91
C VAL A 46 23.12 21.80 33.97
N THR A 47 22.00 22.12 33.31
CA THR A 47 20.77 21.31 33.38
C THR A 47 20.64 20.38 32.16
N ASP A 48 20.49 19.08 32.42
CA ASP A 48 20.15 18.07 31.42
C ASP A 48 18.68 18.14 30.98
N SER A 49 18.33 19.14 30.17
CA SER A 49 16.96 19.33 29.68
C SER A 49 16.68 18.69 28.31
N ALA A 50 17.69 18.39 27.50
CA ALA A 50 17.49 17.81 26.16
C ALA A 50 17.26 16.30 26.25
N VAL A 51 16.33 15.79 25.41
CA VAL A 51 15.93 14.38 25.40
C VAL A 51 16.06 13.82 23.98
N ARG A 52 16.70 12.65 23.87
CA ARG A 52 16.72 11.81 22.67
C ARG A 52 16.05 10.49 23.00
N ILE A 53 15.13 10.08 22.13
CA ILE A 53 14.41 8.81 22.23
C ILE A 53 14.72 8.01 20.98
N THR A 54 15.16 6.78 21.18
CA THR A 54 15.47 5.80 20.14
C THR A 54 14.51 4.63 20.27
N HIS A 55 13.85 4.26 19.18
CA HIS A 55 13.07 3.02 19.11
C HIS A 55 13.99 1.89 18.66
N ASN A 56 14.33 0.98 19.58
CA ASN A 56 15.33 -0.07 19.33
C ASN A 56 14.99 -0.97 18.14
N PRO A 57 13.73 -1.43 17.95
CA PRO A 57 13.40 -2.33 16.84
C PRO A 57 13.55 -1.70 15.45
N THR A 58 13.31 -0.39 15.31
CA THR A 58 13.38 0.30 13.99
C THR A 58 14.65 1.14 13.83
N GLY A 59 15.40 1.40 14.90
CA GLY A 59 16.53 2.31 14.91
C GLY A 59 16.17 3.79 14.73
N LEU A 60 14.88 4.14 14.67
CA LEU A 60 14.44 5.52 14.48
C LEU A 60 14.64 6.34 15.75
N THR A 61 15.23 7.52 15.58
CA THR A 61 15.51 8.46 16.67
C THR A 61 14.73 9.77 16.53
N ALA A 62 14.26 10.28 17.65
CA ALA A 62 13.71 11.63 17.77
C ALA A 62 14.39 12.36 18.93
N GLN A 63 14.69 13.64 18.75
CA GLN A 63 15.29 14.48 19.79
C GLN A 63 14.55 15.81 19.90
N CYS A 64 14.45 16.34 21.11
CA CYS A 64 13.84 17.65 21.38
C CYS A 64 14.58 18.35 22.53
N GLN A 65 14.82 19.65 22.36
CA GLN A 65 15.50 20.51 23.33
C GLN A 65 14.87 21.91 23.42
N ASP A 66 13.65 22.07 22.90
CA ASP A 66 13.02 23.39 22.72
C ASP A 66 12.63 24.02 24.06
N GLU A 67 12.20 23.19 25.02
CA GLU A 67 11.74 23.64 26.31
C GLU A 67 12.84 23.55 27.38
N ARG A 68 12.68 24.35 28.44
CA ARG A 68 13.56 24.27 29.63
C ARG A 68 13.30 23.01 30.46
N SER A 69 12.12 22.41 30.33
CA SER A 69 11.72 21.21 31.08
C SER A 69 11.98 19.94 30.29
N GLN A 70 12.73 19.01 30.91
CA GLN A 70 12.99 17.67 30.38
C GLN A 70 11.68 16.92 30.08
N HIS A 71 10.67 17.02 30.94
CA HIS A 71 9.40 16.31 30.77
C HIS A 71 8.65 16.77 29.52
N GLN A 72 8.62 18.08 29.27
CA GLN A 72 7.99 18.64 28.07
C GLN A 72 8.75 18.23 26.81
N ASN A 73 10.09 18.23 26.85
CA ASN A 73 10.92 17.74 25.75
C ASN A 73 10.71 16.24 25.50
N LYS A 74 10.55 15.42 26.54
CA LYS A 74 10.21 13.99 26.40
C LYS A 74 8.86 13.77 25.71
N ILE A 75 7.82 14.52 26.09
CA ILE A 75 6.50 14.43 25.43
C ILE A 75 6.59 14.82 23.95
N LYS A 76 7.28 15.93 23.64
CA LYS A 76 7.47 16.37 22.25
C LYS A 76 8.28 15.35 21.44
N ALA A 77 9.38 14.84 21.99
CA ALA A 77 10.19 13.81 21.34
C ALA A 77 9.39 12.52 21.08
N MET A 78 8.55 12.09 22.03
CA MET A 78 7.64 10.96 21.84
C MET A 78 6.63 11.19 20.72
N ARG A 79 6.04 12.39 20.63
CA ARG A 79 5.12 12.76 19.55
C ARG A 79 5.81 12.72 18.17
N ILE A 80 7.03 13.24 18.09
CA ILE A 80 7.84 13.20 16.86
C ILE A 80 8.19 11.75 16.50
N LEU A 81 8.56 10.93 17.47
CA LEU A 81 8.87 9.52 17.25
C LEU A 81 7.66 8.74 16.72
N ARG A 82 6.48 8.95 17.32
CA ARG A 82 5.21 8.37 16.83
C ARG A 82 4.93 8.75 15.37
N ALA A 83 5.04 10.03 15.04
CA ALA A 83 4.83 10.50 13.68
C ALA A 83 5.81 9.87 12.67
N LYS A 84 7.10 9.77 13.03
CA LYS A 84 8.11 9.10 12.20
C LYS A 84 7.83 7.61 12.00
N LEU A 85 7.42 6.91 13.05
CA LEU A 85 7.08 5.48 12.99
C LEU A 85 5.85 5.23 12.13
N LEU A 86 4.83 6.08 12.26
CA LEU A 86 3.62 6.01 11.45
C LEU A 86 3.96 6.21 9.97
N GLN A 87 4.66 7.30 9.64
CA GLN A 87 5.09 7.59 8.28
C GLN A 87 5.89 6.43 7.67
N ALA A 88 6.83 5.84 8.42
CA ALA A 88 7.63 4.71 7.94
C ALA A 88 6.78 3.47 7.64
N ARG A 89 5.75 3.18 8.46
CA ARG A 89 4.83 2.06 8.21
C ARG A 89 3.90 2.34 7.03
N GLU A 90 3.37 3.55 6.93
CA GLU A 90 2.55 3.97 5.79
C GLU A 90 3.32 3.88 4.47
N GLU A 91 4.57 4.35 4.45
CA GLU A 91 5.44 4.25 3.28
C GLU A 91 5.69 2.79 2.90
N LYS A 92 5.99 1.94 3.88
CA LYS A 92 6.17 0.50 3.64
C LYS A 92 4.91 -0.13 3.03
N GLN A 93 3.74 0.13 3.62
CA GLN A 93 2.46 -0.40 3.12
C GLN A 93 2.16 0.12 1.70
N GLN A 94 2.36 1.41 1.45
CA GLN A 94 2.17 1.99 0.11
C GLN A 94 3.09 1.38 -0.93
N ASN A 95 4.35 1.10 -0.56
CA ASN A 95 5.29 0.42 -1.43
C ASN A 95 4.83 -1.01 -1.76
N GLU A 96 4.41 -1.79 -0.75
CA GLU A 96 3.87 -3.13 -0.94
C GLU A 96 2.63 -3.12 -1.85
N ILE A 97 1.69 -2.19 -1.62
CA ILE A 97 0.50 -2.01 -2.45
C ILE A 97 0.88 -1.64 -3.90
N SER A 98 1.82 -0.72 -4.07
CA SER A 98 2.30 -0.28 -5.38
C SER A 98 2.95 -1.43 -6.15
N GLU A 99 3.76 -2.25 -5.49
CA GLU A 99 4.37 -3.44 -6.08
C GLU A 99 3.33 -4.48 -6.47
N GLN A 100 2.38 -4.81 -5.59
CA GLN A 100 1.28 -5.71 -5.91
C GLN A 100 0.45 -5.21 -7.10
N ARG A 101 0.13 -3.92 -7.14
CA ARG A 101 -0.58 -3.29 -8.25
C ARG A 101 0.19 -3.42 -9.57
N LYS A 102 1.49 -3.12 -9.55
CA LYS A 102 2.38 -3.25 -10.72
C LYS A 102 2.45 -4.69 -11.21
N ALA A 103 2.53 -5.65 -10.28
CA ALA A 103 2.53 -7.07 -10.60
C ALA A 103 1.23 -7.54 -11.29
N GLN A 104 0.06 -7.01 -10.89
CA GLN A 104 -1.21 -7.33 -11.55
C GLN A 104 -1.35 -6.74 -12.96
N ILE A 105 -0.89 -5.51 -13.17
CA ILE A 105 -1.14 -4.75 -14.40
C ILE A 105 -0.08 -5.02 -15.49
N GLY A 106 1.16 -5.29 -15.10
CA GLY A 106 2.26 -5.41 -16.05
C GLY A 106 2.55 -4.09 -16.77
N ARG A 107 2.76 -4.14 -18.09
CA ARG A 107 3.07 -2.96 -18.94
C ARG A 107 1.82 -2.33 -19.55
N GLY A 108 0.66 -2.99 -19.45
CA GLY A 108 -0.60 -2.49 -20.02
C GLY A 108 -0.67 -2.54 -21.54
N ASP A 109 0.20 -3.34 -22.17
CA ASP A 109 0.26 -3.49 -23.61
C ASP A 109 -0.82 -4.49 -24.12
N ARG A 110 -1.17 -4.37 -25.40
CA ARG A 110 -2.18 -5.21 -26.06
C ARG A 110 -1.80 -6.69 -26.04
N SER A 111 -0.51 -6.99 -26.01
CA SER A 111 0.04 -8.34 -25.93
C SER A 111 -0.32 -9.06 -24.62
N GLU A 112 -0.45 -8.31 -23.52
CA GLU A 112 -0.71 -8.82 -22.16
C GLU A 112 -2.20 -8.85 -21.80
N ARG A 113 -3.08 -8.55 -22.76
CA ARG A 113 -4.52 -8.43 -22.50
C ARG A 113 -5.14 -9.74 -22.02
N ILE A 114 -5.81 -9.69 -20.87
CA ILE A 114 -6.57 -10.83 -20.36
C ILE A 114 -7.95 -10.97 -21.02
N ARG A 115 -8.48 -9.89 -21.59
CA ARG A 115 -9.81 -9.84 -22.18
C ARG A 115 -9.86 -8.90 -23.38
N THR A 116 -10.72 -9.19 -24.34
CA THR A 116 -10.97 -8.33 -25.51
C THR A 116 -12.47 -8.06 -25.63
N TYR A 117 -12.81 -6.79 -25.71
CA TYR A 117 -14.17 -6.29 -25.96
C TYR A 117 -14.22 -5.86 -27.42
N ASN A 118 -14.93 -6.63 -28.26
CA ASN A 118 -15.03 -6.41 -29.69
C ASN A 118 -16.41 -5.82 -30.01
N PHE A 119 -16.45 -4.50 -30.24
CA PHE A 119 -17.67 -3.75 -30.52
C PHE A 119 -18.34 -4.15 -31.85
N PRO A 120 -17.63 -4.22 -33.00
CA PRO A 120 -18.24 -4.68 -34.26
C PRO A 120 -18.93 -6.04 -34.20
N GLU A 121 -18.41 -6.98 -33.40
CA GLU A 121 -18.97 -8.33 -33.25
C GLU A 121 -19.88 -8.48 -32.02
N GLY A 122 -20.05 -7.43 -31.21
CA GLY A 122 -20.85 -7.49 -29.98
C GLY A 122 -20.38 -8.55 -28.97
N ARG A 123 -19.06 -8.83 -28.91
CA ARG A 123 -18.51 -9.98 -28.16
C ARG A 123 -17.44 -9.59 -27.14
N VAL A 124 -17.42 -10.32 -26.03
CA VAL A 124 -16.32 -10.32 -25.06
C VAL A 124 -15.60 -11.66 -25.07
N THR A 125 -14.27 -11.65 -25.10
CA THR A 125 -13.43 -12.86 -25.03
C THR A 125 -12.44 -12.75 -23.89
N ASP A 126 -12.46 -13.69 -22.93
CA ASP A 126 -11.43 -13.84 -21.89
C ASP A 126 -10.38 -14.85 -22.35
N HIS A 127 -9.14 -14.40 -22.55
CA HIS A 127 -8.05 -15.19 -23.11
C HIS A 127 -7.43 -16.16 -22.11
N ARG A 128 -7.61 -15.94 -20.80
CA ARG A 128 -7.02 -16.79 -19.75
C ARG A 128 -7.64 -18.19 -19.74
N PHE A 129 -8.93 -18.27 -20.01
CA PHE A 129 -9.72 -19.51 -20.00
C PHE A 129 -10.43 -19.78 -21.34
N GLN A 130 -10.14 -18.97 -22.37
CA GLN A 130 -10.71 -19.06 -23.71
C GLN A 130 -12.25 -19.01 -23.74
N VAL A 131 -12.86 -18.25 -22.82
CA VAL A 131 -14.31 -18.06 -22.73
C VAL A 131 -14.75 -16.93 -23.66
N ARG A 132 -15.83 -17.13 -24.42
CA ARG A 132 -16.37 -16.17 -25.39
C ARG A 132 -17.86 -15.99 -25.16
N VAL A 133 -18.32 -14.75 -25.06
CA VAL A 133 -19.73 -14.39 -24.82
C VAL A 133 -20.17 -13.31 -25.81
N TYR A 134 -21.27 -13.54 -26.50
CA TYR A 134 -21.86 -12.64 -27.51
C TYR A 134 -22.98 -11.80 -26.89
N ASN A 135 -22.65 -11.03 -25.85
CA ASN A 135 -23.59 -10.16 -25.17
C ASN A 135 -22.89 -8.91 -24.61
N LEU A 136 -22.14 -8.22 -25.48
CA LEU A 136 -21.30 -7.09 -25.08
C LEU A 136 -22.10 -5.96 -24.42
N GLU A 137 -23.25 -5.61 -24.97
CA GLU A 137 -24.06 -4.47 -24.50
C GLU A 137 -24.50 -4.66 -23.05
N ASN A 138 -25.07 -5.82 -22.70
CA ASN A 138 -25.47 -6.13 -21.33
C ASN A 138 -24.28 -6.16 -20.37
N ILE A 139 -23.13 -6.73 -20.80
CA ILE A 139 -21.91 -6.75 -19.99
C ILE A 139 -21.45 -5.32 -19.66
N LEU A 140 -21.53 -4.40 -20.62
CA LEU A 140 -21.19 -2.99 -20.38
C LEU A 140 -22.19 -2.28 -19.47
N ASN A 141 -23.44 -2.75 -19.43
CA ASN A 141 -24.48 -2.26 -18.52
C ASN A 141 -24.44 -2.91 -17.11
N GLY A 142 -23.46 -3.79 -16.85
CA GLY A 142 -23.24 -4.39 -15.54
C GLY A 142 -23.70 -5.85 -15.39
N GLU A 143 -24.38 -6.41 -16.39
CA GLU A 143 -24.83 -7.81 -16.37
C GLU A 143 -23.68 -8.76 -16.75
N MET A 144 -22.72 -8.93 -15.85
CA MET A 144 -21.51 -9.73 -16.08
C MET A 144 -21.59 -11.16 -15.56
N ASP A 145 -22.67 -11.54 -14.87
CA ASP A 145 -22.78 -12.80 -14.13
C ASP A 145 -22.52 -14.02 -15.00
N ASN A 146 -23.12 -14.08 -16.20
CA ASN A 146 -22.94 -15.19 -17.15
C ASN A 146 -21.46 -15.39 -17.55
N LEU A 147 -20.71 -14.28 -17.72
CA LEU A 147 -19.29 -14.33 -18.04
C LEU A 147 -18.48 -14.80 -16.82
N LEU A 148 -18.78 -14.26 -15.64
CA LEU A 148 -18.08 -14.57 -14.40
C LEU A 148 -18.28 -16.03 -13.98
N GLU A 149 -19.51 -16.53 -14.07
CA GLU A 149 -19.84 -17.93 -13.77
C GLU A 149 -19.10 -18.89 -14.70
N SER A 150 -19.08 -18.58 -16.00
CA SER A 150 -18.31 -19.37 -16.99
C SER A 150 -16.81 -19.42 -16.64
N ILE A 151 -16.24 -18.30 -16.18
CA ILE A 151 -14.84 -18.23 -15.75
C ILE A 151 -14.62 -19.00 -14.44
N HIS A 152 -15.50 -18.83 -13.45
CA HIS A 152 -15.43 -19.54 -12.17
C HIS A 152 -15.50 -21.05 -12.35
N GLN A 153 -16.35 -21.54 -13.27
CA GLN A 153 -16.40 -22.95 -13.60
C GLN A 153 -15.06 -23.44 -14.15
N LYS A 154 -14.46 -22.73 -15.12
CA LYS A 154 -13.15 -23.09 -15.67
C LYS A 154 -12.03 -23.07 -14.64
N ILE A 155 -12.08 -22.15 -13.67
CA ILE A 155 -11.13 -22.10 -12.55
C ILE A 155 -11.27 -23.35 -11.68
N ARG A 156 -12.50 -23.72 -11.30
CA ARG A 156 -12.77 -24.93 -10.51
C ARG A 156 -12.27 -26.18 -11.22
N ASP A 157 -12.60 -26.33 -12.50
CA ASP A 157 -12.20 -27.49 -13.30
C ASP A 157 -10.66 -27.64 -13.35
N ARG A 158 -9.93 -26.52 -13.50
CA ARG A 158 -8.47 -26.53 -13.55
C ARG A 158 -7.82 -26.92 -12.21
N LYS A 159 -8.37 -26.47 -11.08
CA LYS A 159 -7.87 -26.83 -9.73
C LYS A 159 -8.02 -28.33 -9.46
N VAL A 160 -9.15 -28.91 -9.82
CA VAL A 160 -9.41 -30.35 -9.62
C VAL A 160 -8.43 -31.21 -10.42
N VAL A 161 -7.97 -30.74 -11.58
CA VAL A 161 -6.95 -31.45 -12.37
C VAL A 161 -5.57 -31.38 -11.71
N SER A 162 -5.17 -30.21 -11.19
CA SER A 162 -3.85 -30.06 -10.54
C SER A 162 -3.71 -30.78 -9.20
N GLU A 163 -4.83 -31.10 -8.52
CA GLU A 163 -4.82 -31.87 -7.26
C GLU A 163 -4.79 -33.38 -7.47
N ARG A 164 -4.96 -33.84 -8.72
CA ARG A 164 -4.93 -35.26 -9.09
C ARG A 164 -3.60 -35.71 -9.68
N GLU A 165 -2.68 -34.78 -9.92
CA GLU A 165 -1.29 -35.01 -10.33
C GLU A 165 -0.35 -34.87 -9.13
#